data_AF-A0A1N6FTD7-F1
#
_entry.id   AF-A0A1N6FTD7-F1
#
_cell.length_a   1.000
_cell.length_b   1.000
_cell.length_c   1.000
_cell.angle_alpha   90.00
_cell.angle_beta   90.00
_cell.angle_gamma   90.00
#
_symmetry.space_group_name_H-M   'P 1'
#
loop_
_entity.id
_entity.type
_entity.pdbx_description
1 polymer ?
#
loop_
_entity_poly.entity_id
_entity_poly.type
_entity_poly.pdbx_seq_one_letter_code
_entity_poly.pdbx_strand_id
1 'polypeptide(L)'
;MIKLDEIKEQFENSYFTLNEELIYLLNKDDQNGHLNNVIIGLNKECYGVRLFENPDDPIIIEIYYINCAPKLQGSLIRIELNNPNYQFLLLQFCALLAMNYSTINEIHAYNTFQKQLRTILEKDGYFTITNIDIEQLRKIGPNGSFINLHHKAIKQIDIIPIVDFYREVFDENYKATGSKYNNYVYLMINTETSLIKIGYSKNPLYREKTLQSQEPQIYLIACWNANRKIETELHRKFKNNRVRGEYFQLNFNDLKDLKNFMLKYN
;
A
#
# COMPACT_ATOMS: atom_id res chain seq x y z
N MET A 1 -16.97 14.83 -10.63
CA MET A 1 -17.44 14.35 -9.31
C MET A 1 -17.56 12.84 -9.44
N ILE A 2 -16.76 12.08 -8.69
CA ILE A 2 -16.82 10.61 -8.73
C ILE A 2 -18.15 10.18 -8.09
N LYS A 3 -18.94 9.38 -8.81
CA LYS A 3 -20.17 8.81 -8.25
C LYS A 3 -19.79 7.53 -7.53
N LEU A 4 -19.85 7.57 -6.20
CA LEU A 4 -19.40 6.48 -5.33
C LEU A 4 -20.15 5.16 -5.61
N ASP A 5 -21.44 5.27 -5.94
CA ASP A 5 -22.28 4.10 -6.28
C ASP A 5 -21.82 3.41 -7.57
N GLU A 6 -21.42 4.18 -8.58
CA GLU A 6 -20.89 3.63 -9.85
C GLU A 6 -19.57 2.88 -9.63
N ILE A 7 -18.67 3.42 -8.79
CA ILE A 7 -17.42 2.71 -8.43
C ILE A 7 -17.72 1.43 -7.68
N LYS A 8 -18.67 1.47 -6.75
CA LYS A 8 -19.04 0.30 -5.95
C LYS A 8 -19.58 -0.82 -6.84
N GLU A 9 -20.52 -0.51 -7.72
CA GLU A 9 -21.07 -1.46 -8.69
C GLU A 9 -19.97 -2.02 -9.59
N GLN A 10 -19.08 -1.15 -10.09
CA GLN A 10 -17.95 -1.56 -10.91
C GLN A 10 -17.02 -2.52 -10.16
N PHE A 11 -16.74 -2.26 -8.88
CA PHE A 11 -15.92 -3.13 -8.05
C PHE A 11 -16.57 -4.50 -7.84
N GLU A 12 -17.87 -4.53 -7.52
CA GLU A 12 -18.63 -5.77 -7.31
C GLU A 12 -18.65 -6.64 -8.58
N ASN A 13 -18.75 -6.03 -9.76
CA ASN A 13 -18.71 -6.73 -11.05
C ASN A 13 -17.30 -7.20 -11.47
N SER A 14 -16.25 -6.63 -10.87
CA SER A 14 -14.84 -6.88 -11.23
C SER A 14 -14.11 -7.78 -10.23
N TYR A 15 -14.70 -8.03 -9.06
CA TYR A 15 -14.09 -8.75 -7.96
C TYR A 15 -14.53 -10.21 -7.92
N PHE A 16 -13.57 -11.11 -7.68
CA PHE A 16 -13.78 -12.54 -7.62
C PHE A 16 -13.09 -13.14 -6.39
N THR A 17 -13.75 -14.09 -5.75
CA THR A 17 -13.10 -14.97 -4.76
C THR A 17 -12.59 -16.21 -5.45
N LEU A 18 -11.39 -16.66 -5.08
CA LEU A 18 -10.75 -17.83 -5.66
C LEU A 18 -10.74 -18.95 -4.62
N ASN A 19 -11.42 -20.04 -4.95
CA ASN A 19 -11.30 -21.29 -4.23
C ASN A 19 -10.10 -22.10 -4.75
N GLU A 20 -9.81 -23.22 -4.11
CA GLU A 20 -8.67 -24.07 -4.46
C GLU A 20 -8.68 -24.53 -5.93
N GLU A 21 -9.83 -24.94 -6.47
CA GLU A 21 -9.95 -25.36 -7.88
C GLU A 21 -9.59 -24.22 -8.86
N LEU A 22 -10.14 -23.03 -8.63
CA LEU A 22 -9.82 -21.85 -9.45
C LEU A 22 -8.34 -21.45 -9.33
N ILE A 23 -7.72 -21.65 -8.16
CA ILE A 23 -6.30 -21.39 -7.94
C ILE A 23 -5.43 -22.38 -8.73
N TYR A 24 -5.78 -23.66 -8.76
CA TYR A 24 -5.08 -24.63 -9.61
C TYR A 24 -5.23 -24.32 -11.09
N LEU A 25 -6.41 -23.85 -11.53
CA LEU A 25 -6.60 -23.38 -12.90
C LEU A 25 -5.74 -22.17 -13.21
N LEU A 26 -5.72 -21.18 -12.32
CA LEU A 26 -4.87 -19.99 -12.42
C LEU A 26 -3.37 -20.35 -12.54
N ASN A 27 -2.93 -21.37 -11.81
CA ASN A 27 -1.54 -21.83 -11.81
C ASN A 27 -1.10 -22.49 -13.12
N LYS A 28 -2.02 -23.02 -13.94
CA LYS A 28 -1.65 -23.60 -15.25
C LYS A 28 -1.04 -22.56 -16.18
N ASP A 29 -1.40 -21.29 -16.00
CA ASP A 29 -0.89 -20.17 -16.78
C ASP A 29 0.24 -19.41 -16.05
N ASP A 30 0.66 -19.85 -14.84
CA ASP A 30 1.73 -19.18 -14.09
C ASP A 30 3.11 -19.50 -14.71
N GLN A 31 3.69 -18.51 -15.38
CA GLN A 31 5.00 -18.63 -16.01
C GLN A 31 6.16 -18.49 -15.01
N ASN A 32 5.93 -17.94 -13.80
CA ASN A 32 6.99 -17.58 -12.85
C ASN A 32 7.11 -18.54 -11.66
N GLY A 33 6.15 -19.47 -11.50
CA GLY A 33 6.15 -20.50 -10.45
C GLY A 33 5.89 -19.97 -9.03
N HIS A 34 5.65 -18.66 -8.86
CA HIS A 34 5.36 -18.07 -7.56
C HIS A 34 4.06 -18.59 -6.97
N LEU A 35 3.05 -18.78 -7.81
CA LEU A 35 1.77 -19.33 -7.36
C LEU A 35 1.93 -20.80 -6.97
N ASN A 36 2.67 -21.57 -7.77
CA ASN A 36 2.98 -22.95 -7.47
C ASN A 36 3.64 -23.09 -6.08
N ASN A 37 4.58 -22.20 -5.74
CA ASN A 37 5.23 -22.20 -4.43
C ASN A 37 4.24 -21.99 -3.26
N VAL A 38 3.16 -21.25 -3.46
CA VAL A 38 2.10 -21.10 -2.45
C VAL A 38 1.25 -22.35 -2.35
N ILE A 39 0.89 -22.95 -3.49
CA ILE A 39 0.11 -24.19 -3.56
C ILE A 39 0.81 -25.33 -2.83
N ILE A 40 2.12 -25.51 -3.05
CA ILE A 40 2.90 -26.56 -2.40
C ILE A 40 3.39 -26.18 -0.99
N GLY A 41 3.03 -24.99 -0.50
CA GLY A 41 3.34 -24.53 0.86
C GLY A 41 4.77 -24.06 1.11
N LEU A 42 5.58 -23.83 0.07
CA LEU A 42 6.90 -23.21 0.22
C LEU A 42 6.80 -21.74 0.62
N ASN A 43 5.81 -21.03 0.08
CA ASN A 43 5.50 -19.65 0.42
C ASN A 43 4.09 -19.57 1.04
N LYS A 44 3.89 -18.64 1.97
CA LYS A 44 2.58 -18.44 2.61
C LYS A 44 1.58 -17.71 1.72
N GLU A 45 2.08 -16.83 0.86
CA GLU A 45 1.29 -15.95 0.03
C GLU A 45 2.03 -15.56 -1.25
N CYS A 46 1.27 -15.11 -2.25
CA CYS A 46 1.81 -14.47 -3.44
C CYS A 46 0.89 -13.37 -3.96
N TYR A 47 1.52 -12.38 -4.58
CA TYR A 47 0.89 -11.29 -5.33
C TYR A 47 1.18 -11.54 -6.79
N GLY A 48 0.16 -11.40 -7.64
CA GLY A 48 0.35 -11.55 -9.08
C GLY A 48 -0.48 -10.57 -9.89
N VAL A 49 0.04 -10.28 -11.09
CA VAL A 49 -0.60 -9.47 -12.11
C VAL A 49 -0.51 -10.23 -13.44
N ARG A 50 -1.57 -10.20 -14.24
CA ARG A 50 -1.60 -10.72 -15.62
C ARG A 50 -2.15 -9.66 -16.55
N LEU A 51 -1.61 -9.61 -17.76
CA LEU A 51 -2.03 -8.71 -18.83
C LEU A 51 -2.64 -9.55 -19.95
N PHE A 52 -3.84 -9.17 -20.39
CA PHE A 52 -4.53 -9.77 -21.53
C PHE A 52 -4.76 -8.68 -22.57
N GLU A 53 -4.16 -8.86 -23.74
CA GLU A 53 -4.28 -7.95 -24.87
C GLU A 53 -4.75 -8.75 -26.09
N ASN A 54 -5.91 -8.36 -26.62
CA ASN A 54 -6.39 -8.79 -27.93
C ASN A 54 -6.44 -7.55 -28.84
N PRO A 55 -6.19 -7.68 -30.16
CA PRO A 55 -6.12 -6.53 -31.07
C PRO A 55 -7.35 -5.61 -31.06
N ASP A 56 -8.53 -6.17 -30.83
CA ASP A 56 -9.82 -5.46 -30.93
C ASP A 56 -10.49 -5.19 -29.57
N ASP A 57 -9.89 -5.65 -28.47
CA ASP A 57 -10.47 -5.52 -27.13
C ASP A 57 -9.68 -4.55 -26.24
N PRO A 58 -10.34 -3.93 -25.25
CA PRO A 58 -9.64 -3.23 -24.17
C PRO A 58 -8.64 -4.17 -23.48
N ILE A 59 -7.46 -3.64 -23.18
CA ILE A 59 -6.44 -4.39 -22.44
C ILE A 59 -6.96 -4.63 -21.02
N ILE A 60 -7.03 -5.89 -20.63
CA ILE A 60 -7.50 -6.32 -19.33
C ILE A 60 -6.31 -6.69 -18.45
N ILE A 61 -6.35 -6.21 -17.22
CA ILE A 61 -5.43 -6.60 -16.16
C ILE A 61 -6.19 -7.49 -15.18
N GLU A 62 -5.59 -8.61 -14.81
CA GLU A 62 -6.01 -9.35 -13.63
C GLU A 62 -4.98 -9.22 -12.53
N ILE A 63 -5.45 -8.84 -11.35
CA ILE A 63 -4.63 -8.65 -10.17
C ILE A 63 -5.13 -9.63 -9.13
N TYR A 64 -4.26 -10.45 -8.57
CA TYR A 64 -4.65 -11.49 -7.62
C TYR A 64 -3.72 -11.57 -6.42
N TYR A 65 -4.29 -12.00 -5.30
CA TYR A 65 -3.56 -12.36 -4.09
C TYR A 65 -4.03 -13.74 -3.63
N ILE A 66 -3.08 -14.65 -3.41
CA ILE A 66 -3.33 -16.01 -2.95
C ILE A 66 -2.59 -16.23 -1.63
N ASN A 67 -3.22 -16.94 -0.71
CA ASN A 67 -2.68 -17.30 0.60
C ASN A 67 -3.02 -18.77 0.93
N CYS A 68 -2.10 -19.50 1.55
CA CYS A 68 -2.28 -20.91 1.92
C CYS A 68 -2.50 -21.17 3.43
N ALA A 69 -2.64 -20.12 4.25
CA ALA A 69 -2.81 -20.19 5.69
C ALA A 69 -4.09 -19.47 6.16
N PRO A 70 -5.08 -20.16 6.77
CA PRO A 70 -5.08 -21.57 7.19
C PRO A 70 -5.46 -22.57 6.09
N LYS A 71 -5.95 -22.08 4.94
CA LYS A 71 -6.32 -22.89 3.77
C LYS A 71 -5.96 -22.14 2.51
N LEU A 72 -5.80 -22.86 1.39
CA LEU A 72 -5.56 -22.27 0.08
C LEU A 72 -6.80 -21.50 -0.40
N GLN A 73 -6.66 -20.19 -0.49
CA GLN A 73 -7.71 -19.28 -0.94
C GLN A 73 -7.11 -18.00 -1.52
N GLY A 74 -7.91 -17.25 -2.24
CA GLY A 74 -7.46 -15.97 -2.76
C GLY A 74 -8.57 -15.07 -3.24
N SER A 75 -8.15 -13.93 -3.75
CA SER A 75 -9.00 -12.90 -4.31
C SER A 75 -8.39 -12.40 -5.61
N LEU A 76 -9.23 -12.04 -6.56
CA LEU A 76 -8.84 -11.50 -7.85
C LEU A 76 -9.71 -10.30 -8.18
N ILE A 77 -9.13 -9.27 -8.80
CA ILE A 77 -9.86 -8.19 -9.44
C ILE A 77 -9.44 -8.07 -10.90
N ARG A 78 -10.41 -7.90 -11.78
CA ARG A 78 -10.21 -7.72 -13.22
C ARG A 78 -10.55 -6.29 -13.61
N ILE A 79 -9.60 -5.55 -14.18
CA ILE A 79 -9.77 -4.13 -14.48
C ILE A 79 -9.18 -3.82 -15.86
N GLU A 80 -9.88 -3.02 -16.66
CA GLU A 80 -9.30 -2.47 -17.89
C GLU A 80 -8.11 -1.55 -17.58
N LEU A 81 -6.99 -1.69 -18.30
CA LEU A 81 -5.75 -0.92 -18.09
C LEU A 81 -5.96 0.60 -18.14
N ASN A 82 -6.90 1.05 -18.97
CA ASN A 82 -7.21 2.48 -19.15
C ASN A 82 -8.47 2.92 -18.42
N ASN A 83 -8.97 2.11 -17.48
CA ASN A 83 -10.14 2.47 -16.71
C ASN A 83 -9.88 3.74 -15.87
N PRO A 84 -10.74 4.77 -15.93
CA PRO A 84 -10.55 6.00 -15.17
C PRO A 84 -10.60 5.78 -13.65
N ASN A 85 -11.25 4.69 -13.20
CA ASN A 85 -11.36 4.33 -11.78
C ASN A 85 -10.31 3.31 -11.34
N TYR A 86 -9.34 2.94 -12.19
CA TYR A 86 -8.35 1.89 -11.94
C TYR A 86 -7.70 1.99 -10.54
N GLN A 87 -7.19 3.17 -10.18
CA GLN A 87 -6.52 3.39 -8.89
C GLN A 87 -7.47 3.15 -7.71
N PHE A 88 -8.72 3.63 -7.81
CA PHE A 88 -9.72 3.48 -6.76
C PHE A 88 -10.13 2.01 -6.59
N LEU A 89 -10.35 1.31 -7.69
CA LEU A 89 -10.70 -0.12 -7.68
C LEU A 89 -9.57 -0.96 -7.09
N LEU A 90 -8.31 -0.70 -7.46
CA LEU A 90 -7.16 -1.41 -6.91
C LEU A 90 -6.96 -1.09 -5.42
N LEU A 91 -7.14 0.16 -5.00
CA LEU A 91 -7.02 0.52 -3.59
C LEU A 91 -8.14 -0.12 -2.75
N GLN A 92 -9.37 -0.17 -3.28
CA GLN A 92 -10.49 -0.86 -2.65
C GLN A 92 -10.23 -2.37 -2.55
N PHE A 93 -9.63 -2.97 -3.58
CA PHE A 93 -9.20 -4.37 -3.54
C PHE A 93 -8.17 -4.60 -2.43
N CYS A 94 -7.15 -3.74 -2.33
CA CYS A 94 -6.14 -3.83 -1.28
C CYS A 94 -6.72 -3.63 0.14
N ALA A 95 -7.69 -2.73 0.30
CA ALA A 95 -8.42 -2.56 1.57
C ALA A 95 -9.20 -3.82 1.95
N LEU A 96 -9.87 -4.47 0.98
CA LEU A 96 -10.54 -5.74 1.22
C LEU A 96 -9.56 -6.86 1.59
N LEU A 97 -8.38 -6.90 0.97
CA LEU A 97 -7.32 -7.83 1.35
C LEU A 97 -6.87 -7.60 2.80
N ALA A 98 -6.63 -6.36 3.23
CA ALA A 98 -6.25 -6.04 4.61
C ALA A 98 -7.32 -6.39 5.65
N MET A 99 -8.59 -6.38 5.27
CA MET A 99 -9.68 -6.86 6.13
C MET A 99 -9.68 -8.38 6.31
N ASN A 100 -9.26 -9.12 5.27
CA ASN A 100 -9.29 -10.58 5.27
C ASN A 100 -7.99 -11.23 5.73
N TYR A 101 -6.87 -10.53 5.58
CA TYR A 101 -5.52 -11.03 5.85
C TYR A 101 -4.76 -10.03 6.73
N SER A 102 -4.54 -10.39 7.99
CA SER A 102 -3.95 -9.50 8.99
C SER A 102 -2.51 -9.08 8.72
N THR A 103 -1.80 -9.77 7.81
CA THR A 103 -0.43 -9.44 7.41
C THR A 103 -0.36 -8.38 6.31
N ILE A 104 -1.48 -8.09 5.65
CA ILE A 104 -1.53 -7.14 4.54
C ILE A 104 -1.54 -5.71 5.07
N ASN A 105 -0.75 -4.86 4.42
CA ASN A 105 -0.92 -3.41 4.46
C ASN A 105 -1.43 -2.95 3.09
N GLU A 106 -2.47 -2.12 3.08
CA GLU A 106 -3.17 -1.68 1.87
C GLU A 106 -2.24 -0.96 0.91
N ILE A 107 -1.44 -0.03 1.40
CA ILE A 107 -0.53 0.79 0.59
C ILE A 107 0.62 -0.06 0.05
N HIS A 108 1.14 -0.97 0.87
CA HIS A 108 2.20 -1.87 0.45
C HIS A 108 1.70 -2.85 -0.63
N ALA A 109 0.52 -3.43 -0.46
CA ALA A 109 -0.11 -4.28 -1.45
C ALA A 109 -0.36 -3.53 -2.76
N TYR A 110 -0.95 -2.33 -2.68
CA TYR A 110 -1.18 -1.46 -3.83
C TYR A 110 0.13 -1.19 -4.60
N ASN A 111 1.17 -0.74 -3.91
CA ASN A 111 2.47 -0.46 -4.53
C ASN A 111 3.14 -1.72 -5.07
N THR A 112 2.93 -2.89 -4.45
CA THR A 112 3.44 -4.17 -4.95
C THR A 112 2.80 -4.52 -6.28
N PHE A 113 1.47 -4.39 -6.40
CA PHE A 113 0.77 -4.63 -7.66
C PHE A 113 1.16 -3.63 -8.75
N GLN A 114 1.30 -2.35 -8.43
CA GLN A 114 1.76 -1.35 -9.41
C GLN A 114 3.17 -1.65 -9.93
N LYS A 115 4.09 -2.08 -9.05
CA LYS A 115 5.44 -2.49 -9.45
C LYS A 115 5.40 -3.72 -10.36
N GLN A 116 4.58 -4.73 -10.04
CA GLN A 116 4.43 -5.91 -10.90
C GLN A 116 3.80 -5.56 -12.25
N LEU A 117 2.77 -4.70 -12.27
CA LEU A 117 2.17 -4.21 -13.51
C LEU A 117 3.20 -3.48 -14.37
N ARG A 118 4.02 -2.62 -13.74
CA ARG A 118 5.13 -1.93 -14.41
C ARG A 118 6.05 -2.93 -15.12
N THR A 119 6.52 -3.95 -14.41
CA THR A 119 7.39 -4.99 -14.96
C THR A 119 6.76 -5.73 -16.14
N ILE A 120 5.47 -6.07 -16.04
CA ILE A 120 4.76 -6.79 -17.10
C ILE A 120 4.58 -5.91 -18.34
N LEU A 121 4.17 -4.65 -18.16
CA LEU A 121 4.02 -3.69 -19.25
C LEU A 121 5.36 -3.41 -19.94
N GLU A 122 6.44 -3.24 -19.18
CA GLU A 122 7.78 -3.04 -19.73
C GLU A 122 8.24 -4.25 -20.55
N LYS A 123 8.03 -5.47 -20.04
CA LYS A 123 8.30 -6.72 -20.78
C LYS A 123 7.48 -6.82 -22.06
N ASP A 124 6.24 -6.32 -22.03
CA ASP A 124 5.32 -6.31 -23.16
C ASP A 124 5.55 -5.14 -24.15
N GLY A 125 6.55 -4.28 -23.89
CA GLY A 125 6.98 -3.25 -24.84
C GLY A 125 6.35 -1.88 -24.63
N TYR A 126 5.77 -1.61 -23.44
CA TYR A 126 5.42 -0.27 -23.00
C TYR A 126 6.62 0.41 -22.34
N PHE A 127 6.75 1.72 -22.54
CA PHE A 127 7.57 2.56 -21.67
C PHE A 127 6.73 2.98 -20.47
N THR A 128 7.20 2.73 -19.26
CA THR A 128 6.47 3.13 -18.06
C THR A 128 7.18 4.27 -17.33
N ILE A 129 6.39 5.14 -16.72
CA ILE A 129 6.90 6.24 -15.90
C ILE A 129 6.07 6.35 -14.63
N THR A 130 6.70 6.50 -13.48
CA THR A 130 5.98 6.70 -12.21
C THR A 130 5.83 8.18 -11.87
N ASN A 131 4.90 8.51 -10.99
CA ASN A 131 4.80 9.84 -10.39
C ASN A 131 6.11 10.28 -9.71
N ILE A 132 6.86 9.34 -9.10
CA ILE A 132 8.17 9.59 -8.51
C ILE A 132 9.20 9.94 -9.59
N ASP A 133 9.21 9.20 -10.71
CA ASP A 133 10.10 9.48 -11.84
C ASP A 133 9.82 10.88 -12.41
N ILE A 134 8.54 11.24 -12.60
CA ILE A 134 8.12 12.55 -13.10
C ILE A 134 8.66 13.69 -12.22
N GLU A 135 8.60 13.56 -10.90
CA GLU A 135 9.15 14.56 -9.99
C GLU A 135 10.65 14.74 -10.13
N GLN A 136 11.39 13.66 -10.39
CA GLN A 136 12.83 13.73 -10.67
C GLN A 136 13.10 14.41 -12.02
N LEU A 137 12.32 14.08 -13.05
CA LEU A 137 12.45 14.70 -14.37
C LEU A 137 12.21 16.21 -14.33
N ARG A 138 11.24 16.67 -13.52
CA ARG A 138 10.99 18.11 -13.31
C ARG A 138 12.23 18.86 -12.79
N LYS A 139 13.15 18.19 -12.09
CA LYS A 139 14.40 18.80 -11.60
C LYS A 139 15.43 19.05 -12.72
N ILE A 140 15.31 18.35 -13.85
CA ILE A 140 16.22 18.48 -15.01
C ILE A 140 15.90 19.76 -15.81
N GLY A 141 14.74 20.39 -15.55
CA GLY A 141 14.30 21.61 -16.21
C GLY A 141 13.58 21.35 -17.54
N PRO A 142 13.04 22.41 -18.18
CA PRO A 142 12.13 22.29 -19.33
C PRO A 142 12.77 21.78 -20.63
N ASN A 143 14.11 21.68 -20.68
CA ASN A 143 14.87 21.30 -21.86
C ASN A 143 15.29 19.81 -21.86
N GLY A 144 14.78 19.01 -20.92
CA GLY A 144 15.02 17.58 -20.88
C GLY A 144 14.29 16.85 -22.02
N SER A 145 15.02 16.12 -22.84
CA SER A 145 14.47 15.25 -23.88
C SER A 145 14.73 13.78 -23.53
N PHE A 146 13.76 12.91 -23.80
CA PHE A 146 13.87 11.46 -23.60
C PHE A 146 13.67 10.75 -24.93
N ILE A 147 14.45 9.69 -25.15
CA ILE A 147 14.28 8.79 -26.28
C ILE A 147 13.54 7.56 -25.77
N ASN A 148 12.31 7.36 -26.24
CA ASN A 148 11.58 6.12 -25.98
C ASN A 148 12.05 5.05 -26.97
N LEU A 149 12.68 3.99 -26.47
CA LEU A 149 13.09 2.82 -27.26
C LEU A 149 12.01 1.71 -27.28
N HIS A 150 10.93 1.87 -26.52
CA HIS A 150 9.81 0.94 -26.49
C HIS A 150 8.88 1.18 -27.68
N HIS A 151 8.24 0.12 -28.16
CA HIS A 151 7.54 0.09 -29.44
C HIS A 151 6.02 0.21 -29.35
N LYS A 152 5.40 0.10 -28.16
CA LYS A 152 3.95 0.25 -27.97
C LYS A 152 3.56 1.69 -27.60
N ALA A 153 3.53 2.00 -26.31
CA ALA A 153 3.07 3.29 -25.81
C ALA A 153 3.78 3.69 -24.51
N ILE A 154 3.52 4.91 -24.05
CA ILE A 154 3.92 5.40 -22.73
C ILE A 154 2.76 5.19 -21.76
N LYS A 155 3.01 4.59 -20.59
CA LYS A 155 2.03 4.42 -19.52
C LYS A 155 2.54 5.01 -18.21
N GLN A 156 1.75 5.89 -17.61
CA GLN A 156 2.01 6.33 -16.25
C GLN A 156 1.54 5.26 -15.24
N ILE A 157 2.37 4.97 -14.25
CA ILE A 157 2.10 4.04 -13.15
C ILE A 157 2.18 4.79 -11.84
N ASP A 158 1.06 4.95 -11.15
CA ASP A 158 1.01 5.73 -9.91
C ASP A 158 1.35 4.88 -8.69
N ILE A 159 2.42 5.27 -8.01
CA ILE A 159 2.89 4.70 -6.74
C ILE A 159 2.48 5.67 -5.62
N ILE A 160 1.94 5.14 -4.53
CA ILE A 160 1.61 5.95 -3.35
C ILE A 160 2.89 6.11 -2.50
N PRO A 161 3.42 7.33 -2.32
CA PRO A 161 4.55 7.56 -1.41
C PRO A 161 4.08 7.28 0.03
N ILE A 162 4.60 6.20 0.62
CA ILE A 162 4.11 5.65 1.90
C ILE A 162 4.11 6.73 2.99
N VAL A 163 5.22 7.43 3.15
CA VAL A 163 5.39 8.42 4.22
C VAL A 163 4.41 9.59 4.06
N ASP A 164 4.28 10.11 2.84
CA ASP A 164 3.43 11.27 2.57
C ASP A 164 1.96 10.91 2.72
N PHE A 165 1.54 9.73 2.25
CA PHE A 165 0.19 9.22 2.50
C PHE A 165 -0.16 9.22 3.99
N TYR A 166 0.69 8.63 4.84
CA TYR A 166 0.41 8.59 6.28
C TYR A 166 0.44 9.97 6.93
N ARG A 167 1.31 10.89 6.47
CA ARG A 167 1.33 12.27 6.96
C ARG A 167 0.06 13.02 6.60
N GLU A 168 -0.45 12.86 5.38
CA GLU A 168 -1.73 13.42 4.94
C GLU A 168 -2.90 12.85 5.74
N VAL A 169 -2.91 11.54 6.02
CA VAL A 169 -3.92 10.90 6.88
C VAL A 169 -4.02 11.62 8.23
N PHE A 170 -2.90 12.06 8.80
CA PHE A 170 -2.85 12.78 10.08
C PHE A 170 -2.71 14.31 9.93
N ASP A 171 -3.20 14.86 8.82
CA ASP A 171 -3.29 16.30 8.55
C ASP A 171 -1.95 17.03 8.69
N GLU A 172 -0.85 16.36 8.32
CA GLU A 172 0.52 16.87 8.39
C GLU A 172 0.95 17.30 9.81
N ASN A 173 0.29 16.77 10.85
CA ASN A 173 0.49 17.23 12.24
C ASN A 173 1.86 16.88 12.82
N TYR A 174 2.66 16.04 12.15
CA TYR A 174 4.05 15.77 12.53
C TYR A 174 4.91 17.05 12.55
N LYS A 175 4.51 18.10 11.81
CA LYS A 175 5.17 19.42 11.80
C LYS A 175 4.99 20.21 13.10
N ALA A 176 4.08 19.81 13.99
CA ALA A 176 3.78 20.52 15.23
C ALA A 176 4.88 20.38 16.31
N THR A 177 5.93 19.60 16.06
CA THR A 177 7.10 19.51 16.95
C THR A 177 7.86 20.84 16.97
N GLY A 178 7.88 21.55 18.09
CA GLY A 178 8.59 22.83 18.21
C GLY A 178 7.97 23.87 19.15
N SER A 179 6.78 23.60 19.69
CA SER A 179 6.15 24.44 20.71
C SER A 179 6.68 24.12 22.12
N LYS A 180 6.42 25.01 23.09
CA LYS A 180 6.89 25.07 24.49
C LYS A 180 6.67 23.79 25.35
N TYR A 181 6.19 22.71 24.76
CA TYR A 181 5.79 21.47 25.42
C TYR A 181 6.86 20.39 25.28
N ASN A 182 7.07 19.63 26.35
CA ASN A 182 8.13 18.62 26.43
C ASN A 182 7.61 17.18 26.35
N ASN A 183 6.34 16.94 25.97
CA ASN A 183 5.75 15.61 26.04
C ASN A 183 4.89 15.36 24.80
N TYR A 184 5.31 14.42 23.96
CA TYR A 184 4.61 14.05 22.75
C TYR A 184 4.35 12.56 22.69
N VAL A 185 3.13 12.21 22.27
CA VAL A 185 2.83 10.89 21.71
C VAL A 185 2.99 11.01 20.20
N TYR A 186 3.66 10.04 19.57
CA TYR A 186 3.98 10.09 18.15
C TYR A 186 3.70 8.76 17.46
N LEU A 187 3.53 8.84 16.14
CA LEU A 187 3.54 7.69 15.24
C LEU A 187 4.75 7.77 14.32
N MET A 188 5.43 6.64 14.16
CA MET A 188 6.42 6.46 13.11
C MET A 188 6.08 5.24 12.26
N ILE A 189 6.22 5.34 10.95
CA ILE A 189 6.09 4.22 10.02
C ILE A 189 7.48 3.66 9.71
N ASN A 190 7.64 2.35 9.74
CA ASN A 190 8.75 1.70 9.05
C ASN A 190 8.29 1.35 7.63
N THR A 191 8.87 1.98 6.60
CA THR A 191 8.42 1.85 5.20
C THR A 191 8.73 0.50 4.56
N GLU A 192 9.62 -0.30 5.16
CA GLU A 192 9.96 -1.65 4.70
C GLU A 192 8.95 -2.68 5.22
N THR A 193 8.60 -2.59 6.50
CA THR A 193 7.70 -3.56 7.15
C THR A 193 6.24 -3.09 7.18
N SER A 194 5.98 -1.83 6.85
CA SER A 194 4.68 -1.14 7.01
C SER A 194 4.16 -1.09 8.46
N LEU A 195 4.98 -1.43 9.45
CA LEU A 195 4.59 -1.39 10.86
C LEU A 195 4.63 0.04 11.40
N ILE A 196 3.58 0.39 12.14
CA ILE A 196 3.47 1.69 12.82
C ILE A 196 3.91 1.53 14.26
N LYS A 197 4.90 2.32 14.64
CA LYS A 197 5.33 2.50 16.01
C LYS A 197 4.47 3.54 16.71
N ILE A 198 3.87 3.19 17.83
CA ILE A 198 3.20 4.15 18.73
C ILE A 198 4.16 4.42 19.90
N GLY A 199 4.64 5.65 20.04
CA GLY A 199 5.67 5.97 21.03
C GLY A 199 5.49 7.30 21.74
N TYR A 200 6.34 7.52 22.74
CA TYR A 200 6.38 8.73 23.55
C TYR A 200 7.80 9.34 23.56
N SER A 201 7.92 10.66 23.39
CA SER A 201 9.20 11.37 23.45
C SER A 201 9.02 12.83 23.82
N LYS A 202 10.07 13.45 24.36
CA LYS A 202 10.14 14.92 24.47
C LYS A 202 10.47 15.61 23.15
N ASN A 203 11.14 14.89 22.25
CA ASN A 203 11.54 15.38 20.94
C ASN A 203 11.40 14.23 19.92
N PRO A 204 10.23 14.10 19.25
CA PRO A 204 9.99 13.06 18.25
C PRO A 204 10.96 13.13 17.05
N LEU A 205 11.33 14.32 16.58
CA LEU A 205 12.29 14.48 15.47
C LEU A 205 13.69 13.97 15.82
N TYR A 206 14.19 14.26 17.04
CA TYR A 206 15.45 13.69 17.49
C TYR A 206 15.35 12.17 17.66
N ARG A 207 14.19 11.69 18.12
CA ARG A 207 13.94 10.24 18.27
C ARG A 207 13.93 9.52 16.92
N GLU A 208 13.36 10.12 15.88
CA GLU A 208 13.39 9.61 14.50
C GLU A 208 14.84 9.39 14.05
N LYS A 209 15.69 10.43 14.12
CA LYS A 209 17.11 10.34 13.75
C LYS A 209 17.86 9.26 14.51
N THR A 210 17.57 9.13 15.80
CA THR A 210 18.19 8.10 16.66
C THR A 210 17.79 6.69 16.19
N LEU A 211 16.52 6.48 15.85
CA LEU A 211 16.03 5.20 15.36
C LEU A 211 16.56 4.90 13.95
N GLN A 212 16.63 5.90 13.07
CA GLN A 212 17.20 5.79 11.73
C GLN A 212 18.68 5.38 11.72
N SER A 213 19.40 5.58 12.83
CA SER A 213 20.78 5.08 12.97
C SER A 213 20.85 3.54 13.01
N GLN A 214 19.74 2.87 13.30
CA GLN A 214 19.62 1.40 13.31
C GLN A 214 18.69 0.91 12.18
N GLU A 215 17.59 1.61 11.93
CA GLU A 215 16.58 1.29 10.92
C GLU A 215 16.29 2.53 10.07
N PRO A 216 17.06 2.78 8.98
CA PRO A 216 16.97 4.00 8.17
C PRO A 216 15.58 4.29 7.56
N GLN A 217 14.73 3.27 7.48
CA GLN A 217 13.40 3.30 6.88
C GLN A 217 12.27 3.76 7.83
N ILE A 218 12.63 4.25 9.03
CA ILE A 218 11.66 4.77 10.00
C ILE A 218 11.42 6.27 9.76
N TYR A 219 10.16 6.67 9.64
CA TYR A 219 9.79 8.07 9.45
C TYR A 219 8.68 8.52 10.39
N LEU A 220 8.79 9.74 10.93
CA LEU A 220 7.74 10.39 11.70
C LEU A 220 6.58 10.79 10.78
N ILE A 221 5.37 10.31 11.12
CA ILE A 221 4.15 10.56 10.35
C ILE A 221 3.10 11.36 11.12
N ALA A 222 3.13 11.33 12.46
CA ALA A 222 2.21 12.10 13.28
C ALA A 222 2.76 12.39 14.68
N CYS A 223 2.32 13.48 15.30
CA CYS A 223 2.60 13.76 16.72
C CYS A 223 1.52 14.61 17.39
N TRP A 224 1.31 14.38 18.69
CA TRP A 224 0.35 15.11 19.52
C TRP A 224 0.97 15.49 20.85
N ASN A 225 0.61 16.66 21.37
CA ASN A 225 0.98 17.09 22.71
C ASN A 225 0.17 16.33 23.75
N ALA A 226 0.69 15.19 24.17
CA ALA A 226 0.02 14.27 25.05
C ALA A 226 1.03 13.61 26.00
N ASN A 227 0.56 13.26 27.20
CA ASN A 227 1.39 12.59 28.18
C ASN A 227 1.47 11.07 27.92
N ARG A 228 2.40 10.40 28.62
CA ARG A 228 2.63 8.96 28.47
C ARG A 228 1.37 8.08 28.72
N LYS A 229 0.41 8.53 29.53
CA LYS A 229 -0.82 7.74 29.77
C LYS A 229 -1.60 7.53 28.46
N ILE A 230 -1.58 8.51 27.56
CA ILE A 230 -2.28 8.43 26.26
C ILE A 230 -1.62 7.41 25.35
N GLU A 231 -0.28 7.33 25.33
CA GLU A 231 0.44 6.26 24.63
C GLU A 231 0.05 4.88 25.16
N THR A 232 -0.04 4.72 26.47
CA THR A 232 -0.46 3.46 27.10
C THR A 232 -1.91 3.10 26.77
N GLU A 233 -2.80 4.09 26.67
CA GLU A 233 -4.18 3.89 26.23
C GLU A 233 -4.27 3.43 24.77
N LEU A 234 -3.51 4.06 23.86
CA LEU A 234 -3.42 3.63 22.45
C LEU A 234 -2.90 2.20 22.33
N HIS A 235 -1.84 1.88 23.09
CA HIS A 235 -1.27 0.54 23.16
C HIS A 235 -2.26 -0.52 23.60
N ARG A 236 -3.18 -0.17 24.50
CA ARG A 236 -4.28 -1.03 24.95
C ARG A 236 -5.39 -1.11 23.92
N LYS A 237 -5.77 0.02 23.29
CA LYS A 237 -6.82 0.07 22.26
C LYS A 237 -6.46 -0.81 21.05
N PHE A 238 -5.20 -0.75 20.60
CA PHE A 238 -4.70 -1.51 19.44
C PHE A 238 -3.93 -2.77 19.84
N LYS A 239 -4.22 -3.35 21.01
CA LYS A 239 -3.48 -4.54 21.51
C LYS A 239 -3.53 -5.72 20.53
N ASN A 240 -4.65 -5.92 19.85
CA ASN A 240 -4.83 -7.02 18.90
C ASN A 240 -4.03 -6.83 17.60
N ASN A 241 -3.67 -5.59 17.28
CA ASN A 241 -2.84 -5.22 16.13
C ASN A 241 -1.34 -5.25 16.45
N ARG A 242 -0.96 -5.50 17.71
CA ARG A 242 0.44 -5.45 18.14
C ARG A 242 1.21 -6.64 17.58
N VAL A 243 2.29 -6.34 16.86
CA VAL A 243 3.19 -7.35 16.29
C VAL A 243 4.37 -7.61 17.23
N ARG A 244 5.09 -6.55 17.63
CA ARG A 244 6.24 -6.67 18.53
C ARG A 244 6.52 -5.37 19.27
N GLY A 245 6.63 -5.43 20.60
CA GLY A 245 6.95 -4.28 21.43
C GLY A 245 5.96 -3.14 21.21
N GLU A 246 6.46 -2.03 20.64
CA GLU A 246 5.70 -0.80 20.36
C GLU A 246 5.24 -0.71 18.89
N TYR A 247 5.36 -1.78 18.10
CA TYR A 247 4.99 -1.81 16.68
C TYR A 247 3.68 -2.55 16.44
N PHE A 248 2.83 -1.95 15.61
CA PHE A 248 1.46 -2.35 15.33
C PHE A 248 1.22 -2.42 13.82
N GLN A 249 0.42 -3.39 13.39
CA GLN A 249 -0.10 -3.51 12.04
C GLN A 249 -1.50 -2.87 12.00
N LEU A 250 -1.60 -1.64 11.51
CA LEU A 250 -2.85 -0.87 11.48
C LEU A 250 -3.35 -0.77 10.04
N ASN A 251 -4.60 -1.17 9.82
CA ASN A 251 -5.31 -0.99 8.55
C ASN A 251 -6.01 0.39 8.49
N PHE A 252 -6.66 0.72 7.38
CA PHE A 252 -7.34 2.01 7.22
C PHE A 252 -8.44 2.29 8.27
N ASN A 253 -9.15 1.26 8.72
CA ASN A 253 -10.15 1.42 9.79
C ASN A 253 -9.46 1.73 11.12
N ASP A 254 -8.35 1.06 11.43
CA ASP A 254 -7.55 1.32 12.63
C ASP A 254 -6.97 2.74 12.61
N LEU A 255 -6.46 3.21 11.46
CA LEU A 255 -5.95 4.57 11.30
C LEU A 255 -7.04 5.62 11.52
N LYS A 256 -8.24 5.39 10.97
CA LYS A 256 -9.40 6.26 11.19
C LYS A 256 -9.79 6.30 12.67
N ASP A 257 -9.84 5.14 13.32
CA ASP A 257 -10.09 5.02 14.74
C ASP A 257 -9.04 5.75 15.59
N LEU A 258 -7.76 5.62 15.22
CA LEU A 258 -6.65 6.28 15.88
C LEU A 258 -6.77 7.80 15.73
N LYS A 259 -6.99 8.28 14.50
CA LYS A 259 -7.18 9.71 14.21
C LYS A 259 -8.34 10.27 15.04
N ASN A 260 -9.49 9.60 15.04
CA ASN A 260 -10.66 10.00 15.80
C ASN A 260 -10.41 10.03 17.31
N PHE A 261 -9.70 9.03 17.85
CA PHE A 261 -9.30 9.00 19.25
C PHE A 261 -8.39 10.20 19.59
N MET A 262 -7.48 10.55 18.69
CA MET A 262 -6.51 11.63 18.89
C MET A 262 -7.05 13.04 18.61
N LEU A 263 -8.23 13.21 18.03
CA LEU A 263 -8.84 14.53 17.77
C LEU A 263 -8.96 15.40 19.03
N LYS A 264 -9.04 14.79 20.22
CA LYS A 264 -9.12 15.51 21.51
C LYS A 264 -7.78 16.12 21.95
N TYR A 265 -6.70 15.80 21.25
CA TYR A 265 -5.32 16.22 21.53
C TYR A 265 -4.69 16.98 20.36
N ASN A 266 -5.48 17.28 19.32
CA ASN A 266 -5.12 18.20 18.24
C ASN A 266 -5.31 19.65 18.68
#